data_AF-A0AAP8GEG2-F1
#
_entry.id   AF-A0AAP8GEG2-F1
#
_cell.length_a   1.000
_cell.length_b   1.000
_cell.length_c   1.000
_cell.angle_alpha   90.00
_cell.angle_beta   90.00
_cell.angle_gamma   90.00
#
_symmetry.space_group_name_H-M   'P 1'
#
loop_
_entity.id
_entity.type
_entity.pdbx_description
1 polymer ?
#
loop_
_entity_poly.entity_id
_entity_poly.type
_entity_poly.pdbx_seq_one_letter_code
_entity_poly.pdbx_strand_id
1 'polypeptide(L)'
;ADFDTFGKGAWTFELRVNAVAALEAALLDLLGKALNVPVCELLGPGKQRETITVLGYLFYIGDRTKTDLPYLENTPGNHEWYQLRHQKAMNSEAVVRLAEASQDRYGFKDFKLKGGVLPGEQEIDTVRALKKSFPDARITVDPNGAWLLD
;
A
#
# COMPACT_ATOMS: atom_id res chain seq x y z
N ALA A 1 4.13 28.53 5.08
CA ALA A 1 3.69 28.69 3.68
C ALA A 1 2.70 27.59 3.29
N ASP A 2 2.99 26.30 3.48
CA ASP A 2 2.05 25.21 3.13
C ASP A 2 0.85 24.99 4.07
N PHE A 3 0.89 25.51 5.30
CA PHE A 3 -0.24 25.38 6.23
C PHE A 3 -1.37 26.40 5.96
N ASP A 4 -1.10 27.52 5.28
CA ASP A 4 -2.10 28.57 5.01
C ASP A 4 -3.03 28.25 3.82
N THR A 5 -2.70 27.21 3.05
CA THR A 5 -3.45 26.66 1.91
C THR A 5 -4.22 25.39 2.26
N PHE A 6 -4.06 24.84 3.47
CA PHE A 6 -4.85 23.71 3.94
C PHE A 6 -6.34 24.08 3.93
N GLY A 7 -7.12 23.43 3.06
CA GLY A 7 -8.56 23.72 2.87
C GLY A 7 -8.92 24.79 1.83
N LYS A 8 -7.94 25.44 1.17
CA LYS A 8 -8.20 26.46 0.11
C LYS A 8 -8.12 25.93 -1.33
N GLY A 9 -8.49 24.67 -1.56
CA GLY A 9 -8.83 24.18 -2.90
C GLY A 9 -8.04 22.99 -3.45
N ALA A 10 -6.83 22.70 -2.95
CA ALA A 10 -6.02 21.57 -3.45
C ALA A 10 -6.77 20.22 -3.32
N TRP A 11 -7.38 19.96 -2.15
CA TRP A 11 -8.22 18.78 -1.94
C TRP A 11 -9.57 18.85 -2.66
N THR A 12 -10.11 20.03 -2.98
CA THR A 12 -11.38 20.11 -3.71
C THR A 12 -11.26 19.56 -5.12
N PHE A 13 -10.11 19.71 -5.76
CA PHE A 13 -9.85 19.09 -7.06
C PHE A 13 -9.82 17.56 -6.93
N GLU A 14 -9.04 17.02 -5.97
CA GLU A 14 -8.97 15.56 -5.74
C GLU A 14 -10.33 14.95 -5.38
N LEU A 15 -11.13 15.62 -4.55
CA LEU A 15 -12.48 15.16 -4.21
C LEU A 15 -13.39 15.06 -5.45
N ARG A 16 -13.29 16.00 -6.39
CA ARG A 16 -14.07 15.96 -7.64
C ARG A 16 -13.57 14.87 -8.57
N VAL A 17 -12.25 14.74 -8.72
CA VAL A 17 -11.65 13.69 -9.54
C VAL A 17 -12.01 12.30 -9.01
N ASN A 18 -12.03 12.10 -7.69
CA ASN A 18 -12.46 10.84 -7.07
C ASN A 18 -13.92 10.51 -7.42
N ALA A 19 -14.82 11.50 -7.38
CA ALA A 19 -16.22 11.30 -7.76
C ALA A 19 -16.35 10.93 -9.26
N VAL A 20 -15.58 11.60 -10.13
CA VAL A 20 -15.53 11.27 -11.56
C VAL A 20 -15.01 9.84 -11.78
N ALA A 21 -13.93 9.43 -11.11
CA ALA A 21 -13.36 8.09 -11.25
C ALA A 21 -14.33 6.98 -10.79
N ALA A 22 -15.07 7.20 -9.70
CA ALA A 22 -16.08 6.26 -9.24
C ALA A 22 -17.25 6.12 -10.23
N LEU A 23 -17.71 7.25 -10.80
CA LEU A 23 -18.74 7.26 -11.84
C LEU A 23 -18.25 6.58 -13.13
N GLU A 24 -17.05 6.93 -13.59
CA GLU A 24 -16.42 6.37 -14.78
C GLU A 24 -16.27 4.84 -14.65
N ALA A 25 -15.81 4.34 -13.51
CA ALA A 25 -15.70 2.90 -13.26
C ALA A 25 -17.06 2.18 -13.42
N ALA A 26 -18.14 2.74 -12.88
CA ALA A 26 -19.48 2.16 -13.01
C ALA A 26 -20.01 2.22 -14.46
N LEU A 27 -19.75 3.32 -15.17
CA LEU A 27 -20.14 3.47 -16.58
C LEU A 27 -19.34 2.51 -17.48
N LEU A 28 -18.04 2.35 -17.25
CA LEU A 28 -17.19 1.40 -17.97
C LEU A 28 -17.59 -0.06 -17.69
N ASP A 29 -18.01 -0.38 -16.47
CA ASP A 29 -18.55 -1.72 -16.14
C ASP A 29 -19.84 -2.00 -16.94
N LEU A 30 -20.78 -1.05 -16.98
CA LEU A 30 -22.00 -1.20 -17.78
C LEU A 30 -21.71 -1.26 -19.29
N LEU A 31 -20.78 -0.43 -19.79
CA LEU A 31 -20.37 -0.46 -21.20
C LEU A 31 -19.71 -1.78 -21.57
N GLY A 32 -18.82 -2.30 -20.71
CA GLY A 32 -18.19 -3.61 -20.88
C GLY A 32 -19.20 -4.74 -20.92
N LYS A 33 -20.19 -4.72 -20.03
CA LYS A 33 -21.32 -5.68 -20.05
C LYS A 33 -22.15 -5.57 -21.32
N ALA A 34 -22.46 -4.36 -21.78
CA ALA A 34 -23.25 -4.12 -23.00
C ALA A 34 -22.52 -4.59 -24.27
N LEU A 35 -21.20 -4.41 -24.32
CA LEU A 35 -20.35 -4.83 -25.44
C LEU A 35 -19.78 -6.25 -25.30
N ASN A 36 -20.05 -6.91 -24.17
CA ASN A 36 -19.51 -8.22 -23.81
C ASN A 36 -17.96 -8.31 -23.88
N VAL A 37 -17.28 -7.28 -23.37
CA VAL A 37 -15.81 -7.23 -23.24
C VAL A 37 -15.39 -6.76 -21.85
N PRO A 38 -14.25 -7.20 -21.30
CA PRO A 38 -13.77 -6.68 -20.03
C PRO A 38 -13.29 -5.23 -20.17
N VAL A 39 -13.37 -4.46 -19.08
CA VAL A 39 -13.02 -3.02 -19.05
C VAL A 39 -11.62 -2.74 -19.61
N CYS A 40 -10.65 -3.64 -19.41
CA CYS A 40 -9.29 -3.46 -19.92
C CYS A 40 -9.19 -3.39 -21.45
N GLU A 41 -10.17 -3.91 -22.20
CA GLU A 41 -10.22 -3.74 -23.66
C GLU A 41 -10.68 -2.33 -24.08
N LEU A 42 -11.37 -1.62 -23.19
CA LEU A 42 -11.92 -0.28 -23.45
C LEU A 42 -10.94 0.85 -23.10
N LEU A 43 -9.82 0.53 -22.43
CA LEU A 43 -8.85 1.50 -21.95
C LEU A 43 -7.63 1.58 -22.88
N GLY A 44 -7.41 2.76 -23.48
CA GLY A 44 -6.24 3.01 -24.33
C GLY A 44 -6.14 2.03 -25.51
N PRO A 45 -5.01 1.31 -25.69
CA PRO A 45 -4.83 0.35 -26.78
C PRO A 45 -5.46 -1.05 -26.50
N GLY A 46 -6.31 -1.18 -25.50
CA GLY A 46 -6.91 -2.46 -25.09
C GLY A 46 -5.99 -3.31 -24.22
N LYS A 47 -6.36 -4.59 -24.02
CA LYS A 47 -5.65 -5.46 -23.07
C LYS A 47 -4.19 -5.70 -23.50
N GLN A 48 -3.26 -5.48 -22.57
CA GLN A 48 -1.81 -5.65 -22.81
C GLN A 48 -1.20 -6.89 -22.15
N ARG A 49 -1.90 -7.51 -21.19
CA ARG A 49 -1.44 -8.70 -20.45
C ARG A 49 -2.60 -9.39 -19.76
N GLU A 50 -2.44 -10.69 -19.46
CA GLU A 50 -3.45 -11.48 -18.76
C GLU A 50 -3.38 -11.39 -17.24
N THR A 51 -2.21 -11.06 -16.68
CA THR A 51 -2.02 -10.89 -15.23
C THR A 51 -1.22 -9.64 -14.93
N ILE A 52 -1.47 -9.01 -13.78
CA ILE A 52 -0.72 -7.84 -13.31
C ILE A 52 0.16 -8.22 -12.12
N THR A 53 1.39 -7.71 -12.10
CA THR A 53 2.26 -7.81 -10.92
C THR A 53 1.84 -6.76 -9.90
N VAL A 54 1.67 -7.17 -8.64
CA VAL A 54 1.38 -6.29 -7.50
C VAL A 54 2.47 -6.46 -6.45
N LEU A 55 2.62 -5.44 -5.59
CA LEU A 55 3.62 -5.42 -4.52
C LEU A 55 3.00 -5.69 -3.15
N GLY A 56 3.81 -6.20 -2.23
CA GLY A 56 3.50 -6.22 -0.80
C GLY A 56 3.73 -4.83 -0.21
N TYR A 57 2.66 -4.17 0.19
CA TYR A 57 2.73 -2.82 0.78
C TYR A 57 2.85 -2.94 2.30
N LEU A 58 4.07 -2.72 2.79
CA LEU A 58 4.44 -2.81 4.20
C LEU A 58 4.31 -1.44 4.87
N PHE A 59 3.86 -1.45 6.12
CA PHE A 59 3.73 -0.27 6.96
C PHE A 59 4.29 -0.58 8.35
N TYR A 60 4.78 0.45 9.03
CA TYR A 60 4.87 0.40 10.48
C TYR A 60 3.45 0.39 11.07
N ILE A 61 3.22 -0.49 12.04
CA ILE A 61 1.91 -0.67 12.66
C ILE A 61 1.99 -0.15 14.11
N GLY A 62 1.20 0.88 14.39
CA GLY A 62 1.03 1.43 15.72
C GLY A 62 0.43 0.41 16.70
N ASP A 63 0.69 0.62 17.98
CA ASP A 63 0.18 -0.27 19.02
C ASP A 63 -1.30 0.02 19.32
N ARG A 64 -2.19 -0.81 18.79
CA ARG A 64 -3.64 -0.66 18.96
C ARG A 64 -4.07 -0.58 20.42
N THR A 65 -3.36 -1.26 21.34
CA THR A 65 -3.72 -1.32 22.76
C THR A 65 -3.47 0.00 23.50
N LYS A 66 -2.89 1.00 22.83
CA LYS A 66 -2.71 2.36 23.34
C LYS A 66 -3.86 3.29 23.00
N THR A 67 -4.88 2.79 22.31
CA THR A 67 -6.07 3.54 21.92
C THR A 67 -7.31 2.80 22.40
N ASP A 68 -8.42 3.52 22.53
CA ASP A 68 -9.76 2.99 22.76
C ASP A 68 -10.56 2.77 21.45
N LEU A 69 -9.89 2.96 20.30
CA LEU A 69 -10.49 2.77 18.98
C LEU A 69 -10.66 1.27 18.68
N PRO A 70 -11.70 0.90 17.91
CA PRO A 70 -12.09 -0.50 17.69
C PRO A 70 -11.22 -1.19 16.61
N TYR A 71 -9.89 -1.14 16.74
CA TYR A 71 -8.98 -1.90 15.89
C TYR A 71 -9.16 -3.41 16.15
N LEU A 72 -9.34 -4.16 15.06
CA LEU A 72 -9.40 -5.62 15.14
C LEU A 72 -8.10 -6.19 15.71
N GLU A 73 -8.21 -7.15 16.62
CA GLU A 73 -7.05 -7.82 17.22
C GLU A 73 -6.42 -8.85 16.29
N ASN A 74 -7.25 -9.49 15.47
CA ASN A 74 -6.89 -10.48 14.47
C ASN A 74 -8.04 -10.61 13.46
N THR A 75 -7.80 -11.40 12.41
CA THR A 75 -8.84 -11.84 11.48
C THR A 75 -8.88 -13.37 11.43
N PRO A 76 -10.06 -13.98 11.26
CA PRO A 76 -10.16 -15.43 11.11
C PRO A 76 -9.34 -15.93 9.94
N GLY A 77 -8.57 -17.00 10.15
CA GLY A 77 -7.74 -17.62 9.13
C GLY A 77 -6.55 -18.36 9.74
N ASN A 78 -6.06 -19.35 9.00
CA ASN A 78 -4.98 -20.23 9.49
C ASN A 78 -3.57 -19.68 9.23
N HIS A 79 -3.45 -18.66 8.37
CA HIS A 79 -2.16 -18.11 7.98
C HIS A 79 -1.74 -16.96 8.90
N GLU A 80 -0.49 -16.97 9.36
CA GLU A 80 0.06 -16.04 10.36
C GLU A 80 -0.14 -14.55 10.02
N TRP A 81 -0.09 -14.19 8.73
CA TRP A 81 -0.43 -12.87 8.21
C TRP A 81 -1.74 -12.29 8.78
N TYR A 82 -2.78 -13.11 8.94
CA TYR A 82 -4.09 -12.69 9.43
C TYR A 82 -4.10 -12.29 10.91
N GLN A 83 -3.04 -12.62 11.65
CA GLN A 83 -2.79 -12.18 13.02
C GLN A 83 -1.77 -11.05 13.06
N LEU A 84 -0.62 -11.20 12.38
CA LEU A 84 0.48 -10.23 12.42
C LEU A 84 0.10 -8.84 11.91
N ARG A 85 -0.75 -8.76 10.88
CA ARG A 85 -1.19 -7.47 10.30
C ARG A 85 -2.02 -6.59 11.26
N HIS A 86 -2.32 -7.10 12.45
CA HIS A 86 -3.05 -6.40 13.52
C HIS A 86 -2.18 -6.11 14.75
N GLN A 87 -0.92 -6.56 14.76
CA GLN A 87 0.01 -6.36 15.87
C GLN A 87 0.96 -5.20 15.59
N LYS A 88 1.46 -4.60 16.66
CA LYS A 88 2.49 -3.55 16.60
C LYS A 88 3.71 -4.03 15.80
N ALA A 89 4.15 -3.21 14.85
CA ALA A 89 5.37 -3.42 14.08
C ALA A 89 6.11 -2.09 13.93
N MET A 90 7.00 -1.78 14.88
CA MET A 90 7.69 -0.48 14.99
C MET A 90 9.22 -0.63 14.97
N ASN A 91 9.72 -1.70 14.35
CA ASN A 91 11.15 -1.96 14.16
C ASN A 91 11.39 -2.84 12.93
N SER A 92 12.65 -2.94 12.48
CA SER A 92 13.02 -3.65 11.26
C SER A 92 12.63 -5.12 11.27
N GLU A 93 12.83 -5.81 12.40
CA GLU A 93 12.52 -7.24 12.54
C GLU A 93 11.03 -7.51 12.35
N ALA A 94 10.16 -6.72 12.99
CA ALA A 94 8.72 -6.86 12.86
C ALA A 94 8.24 -6.58 11.43
N VAL A 95 8.84 -5.60 10.74
CA VAL A 95 8.52 -5.32 9.33
C VAL A 95 8.97 -6.46 8.42
N VAL A 96 10.14 -7.06 8.68
CA VAL A 96 10.59 -8.26 7.96
C VAL A 96 9.63 -9.43 8.19
N ARG A 97 9.14 -9.64 9.42
CA ARG A 97 8.12 -10.67 9.72
C ARG A 97 6.81 -10.44 8.96
N LEU A 98 6.37 -9.18 8.81
CA LEU A 98 5.23 -8.83 7.96
C LEU A 98 5.49 -9.17 6.48
N ALA A 99 6.70 -8.90 5.99
CA ALA A 99 7.10 -9.25 4.63
C ALA A 99 7.13 -10.77 4.41
N GLU A 100 7.72 -11.55 5.32
CA GLU A 100 7.74 -13.02 5.27
C GLU A 100 6.33 -13.59 5.24
N ALA A 101 5.47 -13.19 6.18
CA ALA A 101 4.11 -13.70 6.27
C ALA A 101 3.25 -13.31 5.06
N SER A 102 3.43 -12.10 4.52
CA SER A 102 2.73 -11.69 3.29
C SER A 102 3.30 -12.35 2.03
N GLN A 103 4.60 -12.61 1.98
CA GLN A 103 5.22 -13.35 0.89
C GLN A 103 4.71 -14.79 0.83
N ASP A 104 4.70 -15.48 1.96
CA ASP A 104 4.20 -16.86 2.06
C ASP A 104 2.72 -16.92 1.66
N ARG A 105 1.91 -15.94 2.11
CA ARG A 105 0.48 -15.91 1.83
C ARG A 105 0.14 -15.57 0.37
N TYR A 106 0.86 -14.64 -0.24
CA TYR A 106 0.46 -14.01 -1.51
C TYR A 106 1.49 -14.13 -2.63
N GLY A 107 2.71 -14.62 -2.35
CA GLY A 107 3.75 -14.83 -3.35
C GLY A 107 4.44 -13.56 -3.85
N PHE A 108 4.49 -12.49 -3.05
CA PHE A 108 5.07 -11.22 -3.49
C PHE A 108 6.55 -11.35 -3.90
N LYS A 109 6.91 -10.64 -4.98
CA LYS A 109 8.29 -10.49 -5.46
C LYS A 109 8.77 -9.04 -5.40
N ASP A 110 7.91 -8.14 -4.96
CA ASP A 110 8.11 -6.71 -4.89
C ASP A 110 7.55 -6.24 -3.54
N PHE A 111 8.31 -5.41 -2.82
CA PHE A 111 7.85 -4.79 -1.58
C PHE A 111 8.05 -3.28 -1.60
N LYS A 112 7.09 -2.56 -1.03
CA LYS A 112 7.21 -1.13 -0.72
C LYS A 112 7.04 -0.94 0.79
N LEU A 113 7.99 -0.26 1.42
CA LEU A 113 7.85 0.24 2.78
C LEU A 113 7.29 1.67 2.77
N LYS A 114 6.18 1.91 3.47
CA LYS A 114 5.77 3.27 3.84
C LYS A 114 6.75 3.81 4.87
N GLY A 115 7.48 4.86 4.50
CA GLY A 115 8.37 5.61 5.37
C GLY A 115 7.74 6.93 5.84
N GLY A 116 8.58 7.86 6.29
CA GLY A 116 8.14 9.14 6.86
C GLY A 116 7.50 8.97 8.24
N VAL A 117 7.81 7.89 8.94
CA VAL A 117 7.29 7.54 10.28
C VAL A 117 8.41 7.59 11.32
N LEU A 118 9.55 6.98 11.02
CA LEU A 118 10.73 6.94 11.89
C LEU A 118 11.84 7.84 11.33
N PRO A 119 12.92 8.11 12.09
CA PRO A 119 14.13 8.70 11.51
C PRO A 119 14.58 7.93 10.26
N GLY A 120 14.96 8.65 9.20
CA GLY A 120 15.18 8.06 7.87
C GLY A 120 16.19 6.92 7.89
N GLU A 121 17.21 7.00 8.72
CA GLU A 121 18.23 5.97 8.91
C GLU A 121 17.63 4.64 9.38
N GLN A 122 16.65 4.68 10.29
CA GLN A 122 15.97 3.47 10.77
C GLN A 122 15.09 2.84 9.70
N GLU A 123 14.48 3.66 8.84
CA GLU A 123 13.70 3.19 7.70
C GLU A 123 14.61 2.56 6.63
N ILE A 124 15.78 3.15 6.39
CA ILE A 124 16.79 2.57 5.50
C ILE A 124 17.36 1.28 6.09
N ASP A 125 17.58 1.18 7.40
CA ASP A 125 17.96 -0.08 8.04
C ASP A 125 16.90 -1.17 7.86
N THR A 126 15.61 -0.80 7.93
CA THR A 126 14.50 -1.71 7.62
C THR A 126 14.54 -2.15 6.16
N VAL A 127 14.78 -1.24 5.22
CA VAL A 127 14.93 -1.57 3.78
C VAL A 127 16.11 -2.51 3.54
N ARG A 128 17.25 -2.28 4.22
CA ARG A 128 18.42 -3.16 4.14
C ARG A 128 18.10 -4.56 4.68
N ALA A 129 17.38 -4.64 5.80
CA ALA A 129 16.94 -5.91 6.37
C ALA A 129 16.00 -6.67 5.42
N LEU A 130 15.02 -5.98 4.83
CA LEU A 130 14.13 -6.55 3.81
C LEU A 130 14.92 -7.07 2.61
N LYS A 131 15.86 -6.29 2.08
CA LYS A 131 16.67 -6.72 0.92
C LYS A 131 17.59 -7.88 1.25
N LYS A 132 18.06 -7.99 2.50
CA LYS A 132 18.84 -9.15 2.98
C LYS A 132 17.98 -10.41 3.08
N SER A 133 16.75 -10.31 3.58
CA SER A 133 15.82 -11.46 3.69
C SER A 133 15.23 -11.87 2.34
N PHE A 134 15.07 -10.91 1.41
CA PHE A 134 14.56 -11.15 0.06
C PHE A 134 15.52 -10.61 -1.01
N PRO A 135 16.67 -11.28 -1.24
CA PRO A 135 17.72 -10.80 -2.14
C PRO A 135 17.24 -10.54 -3.56
N ASP A 136 16.27 -11.32 -4.05
CA ASP A 136 15.75 -11.20 -5.42
C ASP A 136 14.55 -10.24 -5.53
N ALA A 137 13.97 -9.81 -4.41
CA ALA A 137 12.81 -8.94 -4.44
C ALA A 137 13.18 -7.50 -4.81
N ARG A 138 12.29 -6.81 -5.52
CA ARG A 138 12.39 -5.36 -5.76
C ARG A 138 11.87 -4.61 -4.54
N ILE A 139 12.72 -3.82 -3.90
CA ILE A 139 12.38 -3.10 -2.67
C ILE A 139 12.37 -1.59 -2.92
N THR A 140 11.32 -0.90 -2.49
CA THR A 140 11.21 0.57 -2.53
C THR A 140 10.81 1.11 -1.15
N VAL A 141 11.15 2.38 -0.89
CA VAL A 141 10.68 3.13 0.28
C VAL A 141 10.00 4.41 -0.19
N ASP A 142 8.93 4.78 0.49
CA ASP A 142 8.15 5.98 0.18
C ASP A 142 7.97 6.82 1.45
N PRO A 143 8.82 7.83 1.68
CA PRO A 143 8.75 8.71 2.85
C PRO A 143 7.78 9.88 2.68
N ASN A 144 6.96 9.91 1.62
CA ASN A 144 6.00 10.99 1.35
C ASN A 144 6.60 12.41 1.36
N GLY A 145 7.86 12.56 0.94
CA GLY A 145 8.53 13.85 0.92
C GLY A 145 8.91 14.40 2.30
N ALA A 146 8.95 13.54 3.34
CA ALA A 146 9.32 13.94 4.69
C ALA A 146 10.81 14.32 4.84
N TRP A 147 11.67 13.84 3.94
CA TRP A 147 13.11 14.10 3.98
C TRP A 147 13.44 15.37 3.21
N LEU A 148 14.37 16.18 3.75
CA LEU A 148 15.01 17.23 2.98
C LEU A 148 15.84 16.61 1.85
N LEU A 149 16.31 17.46 0.94
CA LEU A 149 17.15 17.01 -0.16
C LEU A 149 18.51 16.47 0.32
N ASP A 150 19.10 17.13 1.33
CA ASP A 150 20.35 16.75 1.99
C ASP A 150 20.10 15.62 3.01
#